data_AF-A0A4R3QSN8-F1
#
_entry.id   AF-A0A4R3QSN8-F1
#
_cell.length_a   1.000
_cell.length_b   1.000
_cell.length_c   1.000
_cell.angle_alpha   90.00
_cell.angle_beta   90.00
_cell.angle_gamma   90.00
#
_symmetry.space_group_name_H-M   'P 1'
#
loop_
_entity.id
_entity.type
_entity.pdbx_description
1 polymer ?
#
loop_
_entity_poly.entity_id
_entity_poly.type
_entity_poly.pdbx_seq_one_letter_code
_entity_poly.pdbx_strand_id
1 'polypeptide(L)' 'MPLSAASQTIASPREHILTVQEALEPLFLALEQEVEVKIIAAAIRAGWSAEDAVTAIDELRRNELVADVTSH' A
#
# COMPACT_ATOMS: atom_id res chain seq x y z
N MET A 1 -9.66 10.27 -19.43
CA MET A 1 -9.09 8.92 -19.62
C MET A 1 -9.43 8.13 -18.37
N PRO A 2 -10.15 7.00 -18.43
CA PRO A 2 -10.21 6.13 -17.27
C PRO A 2 -8.80 5.57 -17.10
N LEU A 3 -8.20 5.73 -15.92
CA LEU A 3 -7.02 4.98 -15.55
C LEU A 3 -7.49 3.52 -15.55
N SER A 4 -7.26 2.81 -16.66
CA SER A 4 -7.45 1.37 -16.71
C SER A 4 -6.80 0.83 -15.45
N ALA A 5 -7.59 0.17 -14.61
CA ALA A 5 -7.10 -0.84 -13.69
C ALA A 5 -6.28 -1.80 -14.57
N ALA A 6 -5.00 -1.46 -14.73
CA ALA A 6 -4.05 -2.22 -15.49
C ALA A 6 -4.01 -3.54 -14.74
N SER A 7 -4.70 -4.52 -15.30
CA SER A 7 -4.55 -5.95 -15.09
C SER A 7 -3.86 -6.23 -13.76
N GLN A 8 -4.62 -6.20 -12.67
CA GLN A 8 -4.19 -6.70 -11.37
C GLN A 8 -4.01 -8.21 -11.52
N THR A 9 -2.93 -8.59 -12.20
CA THR A 9 -2.56 -9.96 -12.49
C THR A 9 -2.06 -10.53 -11.18
N ILE A 10 -2.96 -11.14 -10.43
CA ILE A 10 -2.59 -12.13 -9.44
C ILE A 10 -1.75 -13.16 -10.21
N ALA A 11 -0.48 -13.32 -9.81
CA ALA A 11 0.42 -14.23 -10.49
C ALA A 11 -0.20 -15.64 -10.47
N SER A 12 -0.20 -16.30 -11.63
CA SER A 12 -0.95 -17.55 -11.77
C SER A 12 -0.29 -18.64 -10.92
N PRO A 13 -1.03 -19.50 -10.21
CA PRO A 13 -0.46 -20.62 -9.46
C PRO A 13 0.42 -21.56 -10.30
N ARG A 14 0.36 -21.45 -11.64
CA ARG A 14 1.15 -22.21 -12.60
C ARG A 14 2.59 -21.70 -12.78
N GLU A 15 2.94 -20.53 -12.25
CA GLU A 15 4.28 -19.92 -12.35
C GLU A 15 5.18 -20.19 -11.13
N HIS A 16 5.09 -21.39 -10.54
CA HIS A 16 5.85 -21.80 -9.35
C HIS A 16 5.52 -20.99 -8.09
N ILE A 17 4.24 -20.79 -7.82
CA ILE A 17 3.80 -20.19 -6.57
C ILE A 17 3.48 -21.32 -5.58
N LEU A 18 4.29 -21.46 -4.54
CA LEU A 18 4.16 -22.55 -3.56
C LEU A 18 3.08 -22.24 -2.50
N THR A 19 2.74 -20.95 -2.34
CA THR A 19 1.79 -20.49 -1.33
C THR A 19 0.87 -19.38 -1.86
N VAL A 20 -0.35 -19.30 -1.32
CA VAL A 20 -1.30 -18.21 -1.65
C VAL A 20 -0.71 -16.83 -1.34
N GLN A 21 0.17 -16.74 -0.33
CA GLN A 21 0.89 -15.52 0.01
C GLN A 21 1.74 -15.01 -1.15
N GLU A 22 2.56 -15.86 -1.74
CA GLU A 22 3.44 -15.50 -2.87
C GLU A 22 2.65 -15.07 -4.12
N ALA A 23 1.43 -15.59 -4.33
CA ALA A 23 0.55 -15.13 -5.42
C ALA A 23 0.02 -13.71 -5.20
N LEU A 24 -0.23 -13.35 -3.94
CA LEU A 24 -0.85 -12.09 -3.56
C LEU A 24 0.18 -11.00 -3.28
N GLU A 25 1.41 -11.34 -2.91
CA GLU A 25 2.48 -10.38 -2.58
C GLU A 25 2.69 -9.31 -3.67
N PRO A 26 2.75 -9.64 -4.98
CA PRO A 26 2.91 -8.62 -6.02
C PRO A 26 1.74 -7.63 -6.06
N LEU A 27 0.51 -8.13 -5.87
CA LEU A 27 -0.70 -7.30 -5.89
C LEU A 27 -0.78 -6.45 -4.61
N PHE A 28 -0.42 -7.01 -3.47
CA PHE A 28 -0.41 -6.31 -2.20
C PHE A 28 0.54 -5.10 -2.24
N LEU A 29 1.79 -5.31 -2.66
CA LEU A 29 2.79 -4.23 -2.79
C LEU A 29 2.35 -3.13 -3.77
N ALA A 30 1.74 -3.52 -4.90
CA ALA A 30 1.21 -2.56 -5.87
C ALA A 30 0.10 -1.69 -5.26
N LEU A 31 -0.83 -2.31 -4.52
CA LEU A 31 -1.92 -1.62 -3.84
C LEU A 31 -1.42 -0.71 -2.71
N GLU A 32 -0.44 -1.13 -1.92
CA GLU A 32 0.15 -0.29 -0.88
C GLU A 32 0.72 1.00 -1.46
N GLN A 33 1.48 0.91 -2.56
CA GLN A 33 2.02 2.07 -3.23
C GLN A 33 0.92 2.98 -3.80
N GLU A 34 -0.12 2.41 -4.40
CA GLU A 34 -1.27 3.19 -4.87
C GLU A 34 -1.99 3.95 -3.74
N VAL A 35 -2.15 3.30 -2.59
CA VAL A 35 -2.79 3.89 -1.42
C VAL A 35 -1.95 5.05 -0.89
N GLU A 36 -0.63 4.87 -0.76
CA GLU A 36 0.28 5.92 -0.31
C GLU A 36 0.19 7.17 -1.20
N VAL A 37 0.22 6.99 -2.53
CA VAL A 37 0.07 8.08 -3.50
C VAL A 37 -1.28 8.79 -3.33
N LYS A 38 -2.38 8.04 -3.12
CA LYS A 38 -3.71 8.62 -2.91
C LYS A 38 -3.78 9.45 -1.63
N ILE A 39 -3.14 9.00 -0.55
CA ILE A 39 -3.09 9.70 0.74
C ILE A 39 -2.27 10.99 0.60
N ILE A 40 -1.07 10.93 0.02
CA ILE A 40 -0.24 12.12 -0.22
C ILE A 40 -0.98 13.14 -1.09
N ALA A 41 -1.61 12.68 -2.18
CA ALA A 41 -2.40 13.55 -3.04
C ALA A 41 -3.57 14.20 -2.29
N ALA A 42 -4.22 13.49 -1.35
CA ALA A 42 -5.28 14.06 -0.52
C ALA A 42 -4.76 15.12 0.45
N ALA A 43 -3.61 14.87 1.09
CA ALA A 43 -2.96 15.82 1.98
C ALA A 43 -2.58 17.12 1.23
N ILE A 44 -2.00 17.01 0.04
CA ILE A 44 -1.65 18.16 -0.80
C ILE A 44 -2.91 18.96 -1.18
N ARG A 45 -4.00 18.29 -1.58
CA ARG A 45 -5.28 18.97 -1.87
C ARG A 45 -5.88 19.69 -0.67
N ALA A 46 -5.59 19.20 0.54
CA ALA A 46 -6.00 19.82 1.80
C ALA A 46 -5.04 20.95 2.26
N GLY A 47 -3.98 21.24 1.50
CA GLY A 47 -3.05 22.33 1.77
C GLY A 47 -1.82 21.92 2.60
N TRP A 48 -1.63 20.63 2.87
CA TRP A 48 -0.44 20.13 3.55
C TRP A 48 0.73 19.96 2.58
N SER A 49 1.95 20.03 3.10
CA SER A 49 3.14 19.74 2.31
C SER A 49 3.25 18.23 2.03
N ALA A 50 3.95 17.86 0.95
CA ALA A 50 4.19 16.46 0.64
C ALA A 50 5.12 15.79 1.68
N GLU A 51 6.09 16.52 2.21
CA GLU A 51 7.02 16.05 3.26
C GLU A 51 6.31 15.74 4.57
N ASP A 52 5.38 16.60 5.00
CA ASP A 52 4.57 16.35 6.20
C ASP A 52 3.66 15.15 6.01
N ALA A 53 3.08 15.00 4.82
CA ALA A 53 2.21 13.87 4.50
C ALA A 53 2.97 12.53 4.55
N VAL A 54 4.17 12.47 3.98
CA VAL A 54 5.04 11.28 4.03
C VAL A 54 5.42 10.96 5.47
N THR A 55 5.86 11.97 6.23
CA THR A 55 6.26 11.80 7.63
C THR A 55 5.09 11.26 8.48
N ALA A 56 3.88 11.79 8.27
CA ALA A 56 2.68 11.33 8.97
C ALA A 56 2.32 9.88 8.59
N ILE A 57 2.49 9.47 7.33
CA ILE A 57 2.28 8.08 6.91
C ILE A 57 3.28 7.15 7.60
N ASP A 58 4.56 7.53 7.67
CA ASP A 58 5.59 6.75 8.40
C ASP A 58 5.30 6.63 9.90
N GLU A 59 4.76 7.68 10.52
CA GLU A 59 4.31 7.65 11.91
C GLU A 59 3.11 6.72 12.13
N LEU A 60 2.11 6.76 11.23
CA LEU A 60 0.95 5.87 11.30
C LEU A 60 1.36 4.40 11.18
N ARG A 61 2.25 4.06 10.23
CA ARG A 61 2.80 2.70 10.09
C ARG A 61 3.50 2.23 11.36
N ARG A 62 4.32 3.08 11.96
CA ARG A 62 4.99 2.75 13.25
C ARG A 62 3.98 2.52 14.37
N ASN A 63 2.93 3.32 14.44
CA ASN A 63 1.89 3.15 15.46
C ASN A 63 1.08 1.87 15.24
N GLU A 64 0.79 1.48 14.00
CA GLU A 64 0.15 0.18 13.70
C GLU A 64 1.04 -0.99 14.13
N LEU A 65 2.35 -0.93 13.86
CA LEU A 65 3.31 -1.94 14.31
C LEU A 65 3.38 -2.04 15.84
N VAL A 66 3.35 -0.91 16.55
CA VAL A 66 3.34 -0.89 18.03
C VAL A 66 2.02 -1.43 18.57
N ALA A 67 0.89 -1.07 17.96
CA ALA A 67 -0.44 -1.53 18.36
C ALA A 67 -0.59 -3.05 18.20
N ASP A 68 -0.07 -3.62 17.11
CA ASP A 68 -0.04 -5.07 16.86
C ASP A 68 0.81 -5.81 17.92
N VAL A 69 2.00 -5.29 18.24
CA VAL A 69 2.88 -5.84 19.29
C VAL A 69 2.27 -5.79 20.68
N THR A 70 1.51 -4.75 21.02
CA THR A 70 0.86 -4.64 22.34
C THR A 70 -0.45 -5.42 22.46
N SER A 71 -0.96 -5.97 21.35
CA SER A 71 -2.23 -6.72 21.30
C SER A 71 -2.03 -8.24 21.32
N HIS A 72 -0.79 -8.73 21.51
CA HIS A 72 -0.43 -10.14 21.55
C HIS A 72 0.18 -10.56 22.89
#